data_AF-A0A381J6C3-F1
#
_entry.id   AF-A0A381J6C3-F1
#
_cell.length_a   1.000
_cell.length_b   1.000
_cell.length_c   1.000
_cell.angle_alpha   90.00
_cell.angle_beta   90.00
_cell.angle_gamma   90.00
#
_symmetry.space_group_name_H-M   'P 1'
#
loop_
_entity.id
_entity.type
_entity.pdbx_description
1 polymer ?
#
loop_
_entity_poly.entity_id
_entity_poly.type
_entity_poly.pdbx_seq_one_letter_code
_entity_poly.pdbx_strand_id
1 'polypeptide(L)'
;MDTYLKTMIKELIYLTLFMSLAFSAISLWFLSYGYVLAFVFGLLTAMLNFIANTMVTHFIITKDKDNKRKVLNVLSFAIRTLIIGFIIVAISLYYETYILHYIFGYVSHFMVIVVYSIRTNKKSRR
;
A
#
# COMPACT_ATOMS: atom_id res chain seq x y z
N MET A 1 8.10 14.26 12.00
CA MET A 1 8.03 13.78 10.60
C MET A 1 7.99 15.00 9.72
N ASP A 2 8.81 15.04 8.66
CA ASP A 2 8.83 16.18 7.74
C ASP A 2 7.39 16.52 7.27
N THR A 3 7.04 17.80 7.26
CA THR A 3 5.75 18.31 6.80
C THR A 3 5.45 17.84 5.37
N TYR A 4 6.48 17.71 4.53
CA TYR A 4 6.37 17.15 3.19
C TYR A 4 5.89 15.70 3.20
N LEU A 5 6.53 14.84 4.01
CA LEU A 5 6.16 13.43 4.14
C LEU A 5 4.75 13.23 4.68
N LYS A 6 4.35 14.04 5.67
CA LYS A 6 2.99 14.00 6.21
C LYS A 6 1.96 14.35 5.15
N THR A 7 2.27 15.32 4.29
CA THR A 7 1.39 15.74 3.18
C THR A 7 1.30 14.65 2.11
N MET A 8 2.44 14.07 1.72
CA MET A 8 2.51 12.94 0.77
C MET A 8 1.66 11.75 1.25
N ILE A 9 1.85 11.32 2.49
CA ILE A 9 1.08 10.20 3.07
C ILE A 9 -0.41 10.52 3.08
N LYS A 10 -0.79 11.74 3.48
CA LYS A 10 -2.19 12.15 3.52
C LYS A 10 -2.85 12.11 2.14
N GLU A 11 -2.17 12.64 1.11
CA GLU A 11 -2.67 12.61 -0.27
C GLU A 11 -2.78 11.18 -0.83
N LEU A 12 -1.80 10.32 -0.54
CA LEU A 12 -1.86 8.91 -0.94
C LEU A 12 -3.00 8.16 -0.25
N ILE A 13 -3.26 8.41 1.03
CA ILE A 13 -4.42 7.85 1.73
C ILE A 13 -5.72 8.27 1.04
N TYR A 14 -5.87 9.56 0.73
CA TYR A 14 -7.08 10.04 0.04
C TYR A 14 -7.25 9.42 -1.35
N LEU A 15 -6.19 9.35 -2.15
CA LEU A 15 -6.25 8.73 -3.47
C LEU A 15 -6.54 7.23 -3.39
N THR A 16 -5.99 6.54 -2.38
CA THR A 16 -6.25 5.12 -2.14
C THR A 16 -7.70 4.89 -1.77
N LEU A 17 -8.25 5.68 -0.83
CA LEU A 17 -9.65 5.58 -0.43
C LEU A 17 -10.60 5.91 -1.60
N PHE A 18 -10.27 6.92 -2.40
CA PHE A 18 -11.04 7.25 -3.59
C PHE A 18 -11.02 6.11 -4.62
N MET A 19 -9.84 5.53 -4.91
CA MET A 19 -9.73 4.38 -5.81
C MET A 19 -10.48 3.17 -5.26
N SER A 20 -10.40 2.91 -3.95
CA SER A 20 -11.13 1.85 -3.27
C SER A 20 -12.64 1.98 -3.49
N LEU A 21 -13.18 3.18 -3.27
CA LEU A 21 -14.61 3.46 -3.45
C LEU A 21 -15.03 3.32 -4.91
N ALA A 22 -14.25 3.88 -5.84
CA ALA A 22 -14.54 3.81 -7.28
C ALA A 22 -14.55 2.35 -7.77
N PHE A 23 -13.53 1.57 -7.43
CA PHE A 23 -13.46 0.15 -7.80
C PHE A 23 -14.55 -0.67 -7.12
N SER A 24 -14.87 -0.40 -5.85
CA SER A 24 -15.92 -1.11 -5.14
C SER A 24 -17.29 -0.86 -5.78
N ALA A 25 -17.59 0.40 -6.11
CA ALA A 25 -18.84 0.76 -6.78
C ALA A 25 -19.00 0.06 -8.13
N ILE A 26 -17.94 0.00 -8.94
CA ILE A 26 -17.95 -0.69 -10.24
C ILE A 26 -18.06 -2.21 -10.04
N SER A 27 -17.29 -2.78 -9.12
CA SER A 27 -17.20 -4.23 -8.93
C SER A 27 -18.47 -4.83 -8.35
N LEU A 28 -19.23 -4.09 -7.52
CA LEU A 28 -20.51 -4.56 -6.98
C LEU A 28 -21.58 -4.84 -8.04
N TRP A 29 -21.42 -4.30 -9.26
CA TRP A 29 -22.31 -4.61 -10.38
C TRP A 29 -22.04 -5.98 -11.02
N PHE A 30 -20.83 -6.51 -10.86
CA PHE A 30 -20.37 -7.73 -11.56
C PHE A 30 -19.97 -8.86 -10.60
N LEU A 31 -19.61 -8.55 -9.36
CA LEU A 31 -19.02 -9.46 -8.39
C LEU A 31 -19.80 -9.46 -7.08
N SER A 32 -19.71 -10.58 -6.35
CA SER A 32 -20.26 -10.67 -5.00
C SER A 32 -19.50 -9.78 -4.01
N TYR A 33 -20.17 -9.40 -2.93
CA TYR A 33 -19.61 -8.58 -1.86
C TYR A 33 -18.28 -9.11 -1.28
N GLY A 34 -18.11 -10.44 -1.22
CA GLY A 34 -16.88 -11.06 -0.71
C GLY A 34 -15.63 -10.75 -1.55
N TYR A 35 -15.77 -10.74 -2.87
CA TYR A 35 -14.68 -10.41 -3.79
C TYR A 35 -14.27 -8.94 -3.69
N VAL A 36 -15.25 -8.05 -3.55
CA VAL A 36 -15.02 -6.61 -3.36
C VAL A 36 -14.30 -6.36 -2.04
N LEU A 37 -14.73 -7.00 -0.95
CA LEU A 37 -14.04 -6.92 0.34
C LEU A 37 -12.60 -7.40 0.25
N ALA A 38 -12.34 -8.53 -0.42
CA ALA A 38 -10.98 -9.06 -0.59
C ALA A 38 -10.08 -8.06 -1.33
N PHE A 39 -10.59 -7.43 -2.40
CA PHE A 39 -9.89 -6.37 -3.12
C PHE A 39 -9.58 -5.16 -2.23
N VAL A 40 -10.56 -4.64 -1.51
CA VAL A 40 -10.37 -3.50 -0.60
C VAL A 40 -9.35 -3.83 0.48
N PHE A 41 -9.37 -5.05 1.01
CA PHE A 41 -8.42 -5.50 2.03
C PHE A 41 -6.99 -5.58 1.48
N GLY A 42 -6.82 -6.06 0.24
CA GLY A 42 -5.54 -6.02 -0.48
C GLY A 42 -5.00 -4.60 -0.64
N LEU A 43 -5.85 -3.69 -1.11
CA LEU A 43 -5.51 -2.28 -1.31
C LEU A 43 -5.09 -1.59 0.00
N LEU A 44 -5.84 -1.82 1.09
CA LEU A 44 -5.52 -1.29 2.42
C LEU A 44 -4.21 -1.88 2.97
N THR A 45 -3.97 -3.18 2.76
CA THR A 45 -2.71 -3.81 3.17
C THR A 45 -1.52 -3.18 2.45
N ALA A 46 -1.64 -2.95 1.14
CA ALA A 46 -0.59 -2.28 0.36
C ALA A 46 -0.33 -0.85 0.86
N MET A 47 -1.38 -0.09 1.16
CA MET A 47 -1.27 1.25 1.72
C MET A 47 -0.55 1.26 3.07
N LEU A 48 -0.92 0.38 3.99
CA LEU A 48 -0.28 0.27 5.30
C LEU A 48 1.18 -0.16 5.15
N ASN A 49 1.48 -1.11 4.26
CA ASN A 49 2.84 -1.52 3.97
C ASN A 49 3.67 -0.35 3.41
N PHE A 50 3.10 0.46 2.51
CA PHE A 50 3.76 1.65 1.98
C PHE A 50 4.04 2.70 3.06
N ILE A 51 3.07 2.97 3.93
CA ILE A 51 3.24 3.93 5.05
C ILE A 51 4.34 3.45 6.00
N ALA A 52 4.29 2.18 6.42
CA ALA A 52 5.31 1.59 7.27
C ALA A 52 6.69 1.65 6.61
N ASN A 53 6.78 1.31 5.31
CA ASN A 53 8.02 1.42 4.54
C ASN A 53 8.59 2.83 4.56
N THR A 54 7.73 3.82 4.31
CA THR A 54 8.10 5.22 4.20
C THR A 54 8.58 5.75 5.54
N MET A 55 7.90 5.42 6.65
CA MET A 55 8.29 5.82 7.99
C MET A 55 9.64 5.20 8.41
N VAL A 56 9.82 3.89 8.17
CA VAL A 56 11.08 3.21 8.47
C VAL A 56 12.21 3.79 7.63
N THR A 57 11.99 3.95 6.32
CA THR A 57 12.99 4.51 5.41
C THR A 57 13.36 5.93 5.80
N HIS A 58 12.40 6.79 6.12
CA HIS A 58 12.67 8.15 6.60
C HIS A 58 13.42 8.15 7.93
N PHE A 59 13.03 7.31 8.90
CA PHE A 59 13.74 7.20 10.17
C PHE A 59 15.20 6.78 9.97
N ILE A 60 15.43 5.78 9.11
CA ILE A 60 16.76 5.33 8.73
C ILE A 60 17.54 6.50 8.11
N ILE A 61 16.96 7.20 7.12
CA ILE A 61 17.62 8.27 6.36
C ILE A 61 17.97 9.49 7.22
N THR A 62 17.13 9.86 8.16
CA THR A 62 17.27 11.13 8.90
C THR A 62 18.17 11.01 10.14
N LYS A 63 18.37 9.81 10.70
CA LYS A 63 18.92 9.69 12.07
C LYS A 63 20.35 9.13 12.24
N ASP A 64 21.03 8.57 11.23
CA ASP A 64 22.45 8.13 11.44
C ASP A 64 23.25 7.78 10.18
N LYS A 65 24.59 7.90 10.17
CA LYS A 65 25.48 7.71 9.00
C LYS A 65 26.05 6.29 8.81
N ASP A 66 25.66 5.32 9.63
CA ASP A 66 26.44 4.08 9.82
C ASP A 66 25.93 2.80 9.11
N ASN A 67 26.81 1.80 8.97
CA ASN A 67 26.59 0.53 8.22
C ASN A 67 25.42 -0.33 8.78
N LYS A 68 25.00 -0.09 10.03
CA LYS A 68 23.84 -0.73 10.68
C LYS A 68 22.51 -0.49 9.93
N ARG A 69 22.45 0.52 9.05
CA ARG A 69 21.28 0.83 8.20
C ARG A 69 20.90 -0.29 7.23
N LYS A 70 21.87 -0.94 6.59
CA LYS A 70 21.58 -1.95 5.56
C LYS A 70 20.89 -3.16 6.19
N VAL A 71 21.36 -3.59 7.35
CA VAL A 71 20.79 -4.70 8.11
C VAL A 71 19.38 -4.36 8.60
N LEU A 72 19.18 -3.16 9.16
CA LEU A 72 17.85 -2.77 9.65
C LEU A 72 16.82 -2.65 8.51
N ASN A 73 17.24 -2.15 7.34
CA ASN A 73 16.35 -2.02 6.19
C ASN A 73 15.96 -3.41 5.62
N VAL A 74 16.94 -4.31 5.49
CA VAL A 74 16.69 -5.70 5.04
C VAL A 74 15.81 -6.44 6.03
N LEU A 75 16.04 -6.29 7.34
CA LEU A 75 15.22 -6.92 8.37
C LEU A 75 13.77 -6.39 8.35
N SER A 76 13.60 -5.07 8.24
CA SER A 76 12.28 -4.46 8.13
C SER A 76 11.53 -4.93 6.88
N PHE A 77 12.23 -5.07 5.75
CA PHE A 77 11.65 -5.63 4.52
C PHE A 77 11.24 -7.09 4.72
N ALA A 78 12.12 -7.93 5.27
CA ALA A 78 11.83 -9.34 5.54
C ALA A 78 10.61 -9.52 6.45
N ILE A 79 10.52 -8.77 7.55
CA ILE A 79 9.37 -8.82 8.47
C ILE A 79 8.07 -8.43 7.73
N ARG A 80 8.09 -7.36 6.93
CA ARG A 80 6.89 -6.92 6.18
C ARG A 80 6.47 -7.93 5.12
N THR A 81 7.43 -8.53 4.41
CA THR A 81 7.15 -9.60 3.44
C THR A 81 6.58 -10.83 4.12
N LEU A 82 7.08 -11.21 5.31
CA LEU A 82 6.53 -12.31 6.10
C LEU A 82 5.10 -12.02 6.57
N ILE A 83 4.81 -10.78 7.02
CA ILE A 83 3.45 -10.37 7.41
C ILE A 83 2.49 -10.47 6.22
N ILE A 84 2.89 -9.97 5.05
CA ILE A 84 2.05 -10.05 3.84
C ILE A 84 1.85 -11.51 3.42
N GLY A 85 2.91 -12.31 3.43
CA GLY A 85 2.83 -13.74 3.15
C GLY A 85 1.88 -14.46 4.11
N PHE A 86 1.94 -14.15 5.40
CA PHE A 86 1.02 -14.69 6.40
C PHE A 86 -0.43 -14.29 6.14
N ILE A 87 -0.70 -13.03 5.76
CA ILE A 87 -2.05 -12.57 5.40
C ILE A 87 -2.57 -13.35 4.19
N ILE A 88 -1.75 -13.54 3.16
CA ILE A 88 -2.13 -14.30 1.97
C ILE A 88 -2.46 -15.76 2.32
N VAL A 89 -1.60 -16.42 3.12
CA VAL A 89 -1.83 -17.80 3.57
C VAL A 89 -3.08 -17.91 4.44
N ALA A 90 -3.30 -16.95 5.34
CA ALA A 90 -4.51 -16.94 6.17
C ALA A 90 -5.77 -16.80 5.31
N ILE A 91 -5.76 -15.93 4.29
CA ILE A 91 -6.90 -15.79 3.37
C ILE A 91 -7.08 -17.05 2.52
N SER A 92 -5.99 -17.68 2.06
CA SER A 92 -6.06 -18.85 1.19
C SER A 92 -6.67 -20.07 1.85
N LEU A 93 -6.48 -20.24 3.16
CA LEU A 93 -7.04 -21.37 3.90
C LEU A 93 -8.56 -21.34 4.02
N TYR A 94 -9.17 -20.14 3.96
CA TYR A 94 -10.62 -19.99 4.09
C TYR A 94 -11.32 -19.73 2.75
N TYR A 95 -10.64 -19.09 1.79
CA TYR A 95 -11.27 -18.65 0.55
C TYR A 95 -10.26 -18.57 -0.63
N GLU A 96 -9.96 -19.70 -1.25
CA GLU A 96 -9.03 -19.78 -2.39
C GLU A 96 -9.38 -18.82 -3.54
N THR A 97 -10.67 -18.61 -3.82
CA THR A 97 -11.14 -17.72 -4.89
C THR A 97 -10.95 -16.23 -4.61
N TYR A 98 -10.79 -15.83 -3.35
CA TYR A 98 -10.62 -14.42 -2.95
C TYR A 98 -9.17 -13.94 -3.02
N ILE A 99 -8.20 -14.86 -3.12
CA ILE A 99 -6.77 -14.54 -3.20
C ILE A 99 -6.46 -13.63 -4.40
N LEU A 100 -7.00 -13.97 -5.58
CA LEU A 100 -6.74 -13.19 -6.80
C LEU A 100 -7.22 -11.75 -6.66
N HIS A 101 -8.38 -11.55 -6.04
CA HIS A 101 -8.95 -10.23 -5.81
C HIS A 101 -8.14 -9.44 -4.78
N TYR A 102 -7.67 -10.10 -3.73
CA TYR A 102 -6.74 -9.53 -2.76
C TYR A 102 -5.44 -9.08 -3.42
N ILE A 103 -4.80 -9.95 -4.22
CA ILE A 103 -3.56 -9.62 -4.94
C ILE A 103 -3.80 -8.45 -5.90
N PHE A 104 -4.93 -8.46 -6.64
CA PHE A 104 -5.27 -7.38 -7.55
C PHE A 104 -5.46 -6.05 -6.81
N GLY A 105 -6.13 -6.07 -5.65
CA GLY A 105 -6.22 -4.94 -4.74
C GLY A 105 -4.87 -4.43 -4.29
N TYR A 106 -4.00 -5.34 -3.83
CA TYR A 106 -2.65 -5.01 -3.39
C TYR A 106 -1.82 -4.34 -4.50
N VAL A 107 -1.84 -4.91 -5.72
CA VAL A 107 -1.10 -4.37 -6.86
C VAL A 107 -1.69 -3.04 -7.36
N SER A 108 -3.02 -2.87 -7.31
CA SER A 108 -3.67 -1.63 -7.76
C SER A 108 -3.23 -0.39 -6.97
N HIS A 109 -2.72 -0.55 -5.74
CA HIS A 109 -2.10 0.55 -5.00
C HIS A 109 -0.89 1.16 -5.74
N PHE A 110 -0.19 0.41 -6.60
CA PHE A 110 0.85 0.99 -7.46
C PHE A 110 0.29 2.05 -8.41
N MET A 111 -0.93 1.87 -8.93
CA MET A 111 -1.58 2.90 -9.75
C MET A 111 -1.83 4.17 -8.94
N VAL A 112 -2.19 4.06 -7.66
CA VAL A 112 -2.34 5.23 -6.77
C VAL A 112 -1.04 6.02 -6.67
N ILE A 113 0.09 5.33 -6.50
CA ILE A 113 1.42 5.94 -6.42
C ILE A 113 1.78 6.62 -7.74
N VAL A 114 1.51 5.99 -8.88
CA VAL A 114 1.74 6.58 -10.21
C VAL A 114 0.92 7.85 -10.41
N VAL A 115 -0.38 7.81 -10.10
CA VAL A 115 -1.29 8.97 -10.21
C VAL A 115 -0.81 10.11 -9.32
N TYR A 116 -0.41 9.81 -8.08
CA TYR A 116 0.17 10.78 -7.16
C TYR A 116 1.44 11.43 -7.74
N SER A 117 2.35 10.63 -8.27
CA SER A 117 3.61 11.09 -8.88
C SER A 117 3.37 12.07 -10.03
N ILE A 118 2.46 11.72 -10.95
CA ILE A 118 2.08 12.59 -12.09
C ILE A 118 1.48 13.91 -11.60
N ARG A 119 0.58 13.86 -10.62
CA ARG A 119 -0.08 15.05 -10.05
C ARG A 119 0.92 15.99 -9.38
N THR A 120 1.86 15.44 -8.61
CA THR A 120 2.90 16.21 -7.92
C THR A 120 3.88 16.85 -8.91
N ASN A 121 4.30 16.12 -9.96
CA ASN A 121 5.18 16.67 -10.99
C ASN A 121 4.51 17.83 -11.75
N LYS A 122 3.22 17.71 -12.07
CA LYS A 122 2.44 18.80 -12.69
C LYS A 122 2.31 20.03 -11.79
N LYS A 123 2.17 19.84 -10.47
CA LYS A 123 2.13 20.95 -9.50
C LYS A 123 3.47 21.66 -9.36
N SER A 124 4.58 20.95 -9.51
CA SER A 124 5.94 21.54 -9.46
C SER A 124 6.31 22.36 -10.70
N ARG A 125 5.63 22.18 -11.84
CA ARG A 125 5.88 22.91 -13.10
C ARG A 125 4.98 24.15 -13.29
N ARG A 126 4.06 24.39 -12.37
CA ARG A 126 3.19 25.59 -12.34
C ARG A 126 3.66 26.52 -11.23
#